data_AF-A0A3L6RC94-F1
#
_entry.id   AF-A0A3L6RC94-F1
#
_cell.length_a   1.000
_cell.length_b   1.000
_cell.length_c   1.000
_cell.angle_alpha   90.00
_cell.angle_beta   90.00
_cell.angle_gamma   90.00
#
_symmetry.space_group_name_H-M   'P 1'
#
loop_
_entity.id
_entity.type
_entity.pdbx_description
1 polymer ?
#
loop_
_entity_poly.entity_id
_entity_poly.type
_entity_poly.pdbx_seq_one_letter_code
_entity_poly.pdbx_strand_id
1 'polypeptide(L)'
;MCNLHYNIAIVTIEFQDALLHLPAVELRDLPLYYSLQPRPVIALGRDVNSKAFLVSWGELVRENSELDCKELLVCLCDVNEDFIGGPVMDSQKNFLGITYSFEETIPFLPVEIAARCIKYYNKEKKLPWLRIRGRALHTLDLDVLETICCKFARPPSGLLVDKICDTSTENYGGIEVGDIISELDGAAVYSGPQFTAMFLDKYEVAMDTPNAVVLQMDEVEEVWFR
;
A
#
# COMPACT_ATOMS: atom_id res chain seq x y z
N MET A 1 -9.60 -4.44 -15.71
CA MET A 1 -8.37 -5.23 -15.46
C MET A 1 -8.12 -5.28 -13.97
N CYS A 2 -7.59 -6.37 -13.43
CA CYS A 2 -7.28 -6.50 -12.01
C CYS A 2 -5.77 -6.55 -11.77
N ASN A 3 -5.31 -5.92 -10.69
CA ASN A 3 -4.01 -6.18 -10.10
C ASN A 3 -4.22 -7.18 -8.95
N LEU A 4 -3.75 -8.41 -9.12
CA LEU A 4 -3.92 -9.46 -8.11
C LEU A 4 -2.99 -9.27 -6.90
N HIS A 5 -1.85 -8.59 -7.08
CA HIS A 5 -0.91 -8.37 -5.98
C HIS A 5 -1.52 -7.48 -4.88
N TYR A 6 -2.13 -6.36 -5.26
CA TYR A 6 -2.85 -5.48 -4.35
C TYR A 6 -4.36 -5.74 -4.37
N ASN A 7 -4.86 -6.77 -5.04
CA ASN A 7 -6.29 -7.06 -5.14
C ASN A 7 -7.17 -5.81 -5.50
N ILE A 8 -6.74 -5.03 -6.49
CA ILE A 8 -7.50 -3.88 -7.01
C ILE A 8 -8.09 -4.23 -8.37
N ALA A 9 -9.33 -3.80 -8.63
CA ALA A 9 -9.92 -3.79 -9.96
C ALA A 9 -10.15 -2.36 -10.45
N ILE A 10 -9.81 -2.10 -11.72
CA ILE A 10 -10.17 -0.87 -12.41
C ILE A 10 -11.28 -1.21 -13.41
N VAL A 11 -12.38 -0.47 -13.29
CA VAL A 11 -13.61 -0.64 -14.07
C VAL A 11 -13.91 0.62 -14.87
N THR A 12 -14.22 0.44 -16.15
CA THR A 12 -14.67 1.52 -17.03
C THR A 12 -16.18 1.56 -17.00
N ILE A 13 -16.74 2.74 -16.74
CA ILE A 13 -18.18 2.95 -16.79
C ILE A 13 -18.52 3.59 -18.14
N GLU A 14 -19.18 2.84 -19.00
CA GLU A 14 -19.63 3.31 -20.31
C GLU A 14 -21.06 3.86 -20.21
N PHE A 15 -21.27 5.09 -20.68
CA PHE A 15 -22.59 5.69 -20.78
C PHE A 15 -22.81 6.21 -22.20
N GLN A 16 -24.04 6.07 -22.70
CA GLN A 16 -24.42 6.48 -24.05
C GLN A 16 -24.51 8.02 -24.21
N ASP A 17 -24.67 8.76 -23.11
CA ASP A 17 -24.79 10.21 -23.11
C ASP A 17 -23.53 10.89 -22.56
N ALA A 18 -22.94 11.79 -23.36
CA ALA A 18 -21.72 12.53 -23.07
C ALA A 18 -21.82 13.59 -21.94
N LEU A 19 -22.92 13.63 -21.19
CA LEU A 19 -23.25 14.71 -20.24
C LEU A 19 -23.20 14.32 -18.76
N LEU A 20 -22.81 13.09 -18.43
CA LEU A 20 -22.60 12.67 -17.04
C LEU A 20 -21.25 13.15 -16.53
N HIS A 21 -21.22 14.34 -15.94
CA HIS A 21 -20.10 14.80 -15.13
C HIS A 21 -20.11 14.09 -13.78
N LEU A 22 -19.50 12.91 -13.72
CA LEU A 22 -19.28 12.23 -12.45
C LEU A 22 -18.26 13.01 -11.61
N PRO A 23 -18.50 13.20 -10.30
CA PRO A 23 -17.50 13.77 -9.42
C PRO A 23 -16.29 12.84 -9.39
N ALA A 24 -15.11 13.39 -9.66
CA ALA A 24 -13.85 12.69 -9.56
C ALA A 24 -13.06 13.21 -8.35
N VAL A 25 -12.35 12.31 -7.69
CA VAL A 25 -11.40 12.65 -6.63
C VAL A 25 -9.99 12.48 -7.18
N GLU A 26 -9.14 13.45 -6.94
CA GLU A 26 -7.73 13.35 -7.28
C GLU A 26 -7.00 12.51 -6.24
N LEU A 27 -6.23 11.52 -6.71
CA LEU A 27 -5.38 10.71 -5.84
C LEU A 27 -4.03 11.41 -5.71
N ARG A 28 -3.73 11.88 -4.49
CA ARG A 28 -2.50 12.60 -4.17
C ARG A 28 -1.76 11.88 -3.07
N ASP A 29 -0.43 11.95 -3.12
CA ASP A 29 0.40 11.51 -2.02
C ASP A 29 0.09 12.31 -0.77
N LEU A 30 -0.05 11.63 0.36
CA LEU A 30 -0.35 12.28 1.62
C LEU A 30 0.92 12.74 2.32
N PRO A 31 0.83 13.78 3.16
CA PRO A 31 1.92 14.13 4.05
C PRO A 31 2.37 12.93 4.91
N LEU A 32 3.68 12.82 5.16
CA LEU A 32 4.27 11.69 5.91
C LEU A 32 3.62 11.42 7.27
N TYR A 33 3.09 12.46 7.92
CA TYR A 33 2.44 12.32 9.21
C TYR A 33 1.19 11.42 9.18
N TYR A 34 0.61 11.15 8.00
CA TYR A 34 -0.52 10.22 7.86
C TYR A 34 -0.11 8.77 8.17
N SER A 35 1.07 8.34 7.77
CA SER A 35 1.57 7.00 8.15
C SER A 35 2.14 6.95 9.57
N LEU A 36 2.45 8.10 10.19
CA LEU A 36 3.21 8.15 11.45
C LEU A 36 2.36 8.43 12.69
N GLN A 37 1.14 8.93 12.54
CA GLN A 37 0.31 9.40 13.65
C GLN A 37 -1.14 8.95 13.50
N PRO A 38 -1.76 8.44 14.58
CA PRO A 38 -3.18 8.16 14.59
C PRO A 38 -4.02 9.39 14.25
N ARG A 39 -5.18 9.17 13.63
CA ARG A 39 -6.09 10.24 13.21
C ARG A 39 -7.51 9.76 12.98
N PRO A 40 -8.51 10.61 13.20
CA PRO A 40 -9.89 10.32 12.82
C PRO A 40 -10.02 10.07 11.31
N VAL A 41 -10.77 9.03 10.95
CA VAL A 41 -11.07 8.66 9.56
C VAL A 41 -12.55 8.33 9.40
N ILE A 42 -12.98 8.39 8.14
CA ILE A 42 -14.33 8.04 7.69
C ILE A 42 -14.19 6.99 6.60
N ALA A 43 -14.80 5.82 6.80
CA ALA A 43 -14.96 4.82 5.76
C ALA A 43 -16.36 4.98 5.13
N LEU A 44 -16.45 4.86 3.80
CA LEU A 44 -17.73 4.80 3.10
C LEU A 44 -17.92 3.44 2.46
N GLY A 45 -19.15 2.95 2.48
CA GLY A 45 -19.54 1.69 1.86
C GLY A 45 -20.87 1.80 1.13
N ARG A 46 -21.31 0.69 0.56
CA ARG A 46 -22.65 0.59 -0.03
C ARG A 46 -23.26 -0.76 0.30
N ASP A 47 -24.37 -0.71 1.02
CA ASP A 47 -25.14 -1.91 1.37
C ASP A 47 -25.58 -2.67 0.11
N VAL A 48 -25.25 -3.96 0.03
CA VAL A 48 -25.47 -4.75 -1.18
C VAL A 48 -26.96 -4.95 -1.48
N ASN A 49 -27.84 -4.87 -0.48
CA ASN A 49 -29.26 -5.19 -0.62
C ASN A 49 -30.10 -3.93 -0.91
N SER A 50 -30.10 -3.00 0.04
CA SER A 50 -30.80 -1.72 0.00
C SER A 50 -30.17 -0.70 -0.94
N LYS A 51 -28.89 -0.90 -1.32
CA LYS A 51 -28.07 0.06 -2.09
C LYS A 51 -27.83 1.38 -1.36
N ALA A 52 -28.16 1.47 -0.08
CA ALA A 52 -27.94 2.64 0.74
C ALA A 52 -26.44 2.94 0.87
N PHE A 53 -26.10 4.23 0.96
CA PHE A 53 -24.75 4.64 1.34
C PHE A 53 -24.53 4.38 2.82
N LEU A 54 -23.41 3.76 3.14
CA LEU A 54 -22.98 3.49 4.51
C LEU A 54 -21.82 4.41 4.87
N VAL A 55 -21.77 4.82 6.13
CA VAL A 55 -20.71 5.67 6.68
C VAL A 55 -20.30 5.09 8.02
N SER A 56 -19.00 4.89 8.21
CA SER A 56 -18.42 4.49 9.49
C SER A 56 -17.32 5.46 9.89
N TRP A 57 -17.28 5.78 11.18
CA TRP A 57 -16.30 6.68 11.76
C TRP A 57 -15.34 5.86 12.61
N GLY A 58 -14.05 6.20 12.54
CA GLY A 58 -13.04 5.47 13.26
C GLY A 58 -11.73 6.23 13.36
N GLU A 59 -10.67 5.47 13.67
CA GLU A 59 -9.32 5.99 13.81
C GLU A 59 -8.33 5.16 13.00
N LEU A 60 -7.49 5.82 12.20
CA LEU A 60 -6.29 5.22 11.63
C LEU A 60 -5.29 4.96 12.76
N VAL A 61 -4.75 3.74 12.84
CA VAL A 61 -3.84 3.32 13.91
C VAL A 61 -2.46 2.95 13.35
N ARG A 62 -1.47 2.84 14.26
CA ARG A 62 -0.07 2.49 13.91
C ARG A 62 0.15 0.99 14.08
N GLU A 63 -0.68 0.22 13.40
CA GLU A 63 -0.61 -1.23 13.42
C GLU A 63 -0.29 -1.75 12.04
N ASN A 64 0.41 -2.87 12.00
CA ASN A 64 0.65 -3.57 10.75
C ASN A 64 -0.58 -4.42 10.43
N SER A 65 -0.98 -4.43 9.17
CA SER A 65 -2.00 -5.37 8.72
C SER A 65 -1.57 -6.82 8.98
N GLU A 66 -2.51 -7.62 9.45
CA GLU A 66 -2.34 -9.07 9.62
C GLU A 66 -2.30 -9.79 8.27
N LEU A 67 -2.87 -9.19 7.22
CA LEU A 67 -2.74 -9.66 5.85
C LEU A 67 -1.26 -9.73 5.40
N ASP A 68 -1.03 -10.53 4.36
CA ASP A 68 0.30 -10.78 3.81
C ASP A 68 0.94 -9.51 3.18
N CYS A 69 0.12 -8.54 2.77
CA CYS A 69 0.54 -7.24 2.27
C CYS A 69 0.85 -6.29 3.44
N LYS A 70 2.13 -6.03 3.68
CA LYS A 70 2.63 -5.19 4.79
C LYS A 70 2.58 -3.69 4.51
N GLU A 71 2.19 -3.33 3.29
CA GLU A 71 1.94 -1.97 2.87
C GLU A 71 0.52 -1.48 3.18
N LEU A 72 -0.36 -2.34 3.68
CA LEU A 72 -1.70 -1.92 4.08
C LEU A 72 -1.63 -1.13 5.39
N LEU A 73 -2.42 -0.06 5.45
CA LEU A 73 -2.66 0.68 6.68
C LEU A 73 -3.93 0.16 7.35
N VAL A 74 -4.03 0.31 8.67
CA VAL A 74 -5.15 -0.23 9.44
C VAL A 74 -5.94 0.90 10.09
N CYS A 75 -7.26 0.85 10.00
CA CYS A 75 -8.14 1.68 10.81
C CYS A 75 -9.15 0.85 11.62
N LEU A 76 -9.54 1.42 12.75
CA LEU A 76 -10.56 0.89 13.65
C LEU A 76 -11.89 1.61 13.34
N CYS A 77 -12.62 1.13 12.33
CA CYS A 77 -14.00 1.54 12.11
C CYS A 77 -14.92 0.32 12.26
N ASP A 78 -16.19 0.55 12.57
CA ASP A 78 -17.20 -0.51 12.59
C ASP A 78 -17.73 -0.70 11.16
N VAL A 79 -17.20 -1.67 10.42
CA VAL A 79 -17.60 -1.95 9.03
C VAL A 79 -17.84 -3.43 8.83
N ASN A 80 -18.55 -3.75 7.75
CA ASN A 80 -18.78 -5.10 7.26
C ASN A 80 -18.29 -5.23 5.80
N GLU A 81 -18.62 -6.34 5.15
CA GLU A 81 -18.26 -6.59 3.75
C GLU A 81 -18.82 -5.55 2.75
N ASP A 82 -19.88 -4.82 3.10
CA ASP A 82 -20.46 -3.76 2.25
C ASP A 82 -19.53 -2.54 2.12
N PHE A 83 -18.46 -2.48 2.91
CA PHE A 83 -17.44 -1.44 2.78
C PHE A 83 -16.30 -1.84 1.86
N ILE A 84 -16.17 -3.09 1.41
CA ILE A 84 -15.06 -3.52 0.54
C ILE A 84 -15.01 -2.66 -0.73
N GLY A 85 -13.80 -2.18 -1.07
CA GLY A 85 -13.60 -1.32 -2.25
C GLY A 85 -14.05 0.13 -2.05
N GLY A 86 -14.57 0.46 -0.86
CA GLY A 86 -15.00 1.79 -0.48
C GLY A 86 -13.83 2.72 -0.12
N PRO A 87 -14.03 4.04 -0.19
CA PRO A 87 -12.99 5.01 0.18
C PRO A 87 -12.86 5.14 1.70
N VAL A 88 -11.62 5.28 2.16
CA VAL A 88 -11.27 5.85 3.47
C VAL A 88 -10.88 7.30 3.26
N MET A 89 -11.37 8.20 4.10
CA MET A 89 -11.11 9.64 4.02
C MET A 89 -10.86 10.27 5.39
N ASP A 90 -10.27 11.46 5.42
CA ASP A 90 -10.23 12.28 6.63
C ASP A 90 -11.38 13.32 6.68
N SER A 91 -11.44 14.10 7.75
CA SER A 91 -12.45 15.15 7.94
C SER A 91 -12.34 16.30 6.92
N GLN A 92 -11.23 16.41 6.20
CA GLN A 92 -10.99 17.38 5.13
C GLN A 92 -11.35 16.82 3.75
N LYS A 93 -11.90 15.59 3.70
CA LYS A 93 -12.25 14.87 2.47
C LYS A 93 -11.04 14.52 1.61
N ASN A 94 -9.85 14.46 2.20
CA ASN A 94 -8.71 13.86 1.53
C ASN A 94 -8.96 12.35 1.45
N PHE A 95 -8.70 11.76 0.29
CA PHE A 95 -8.80 10.32 0.10
C PHE A 95 -7.54 9.66 0.62
N LEU A 96 -7.70 8.72 1.55
CA LEU A 96 -6.62 8.00 2.21
C LEU A 96 -6.37 6.64 1.58
N GLY A 97 -7.39 5.99 1.06
CA GLY A 97 -7.23 4.67 0.48
C GLY A 97 -8.53 3.91 0.23
N ILE A 98 -8.37 2.62 -0.08
CA ILE A 98 -9.45 1.71 -0.46
C ILE A 98 -9.51 0.56 0.54
N THR A 99 -10.65 0.37 1.19
CA THR A 99 -10.86 -0.66 2.22
C THR A 99 -10.82 -2.09 1.67
N TYR A 100 -10.24 -2.99 2.47
CA TYR A 100 -10.46 -4.44 2.41
C TYR A 100 -11.28 -4.89 3.62
N SER A 101 -11.83 -6.09 3.54
CA SER A 101 -12.43 -6.76 4.70
C SER A 101 -11.44 -7.80 5.22
N PHE A 102 -11.11 -7.72 6.51
CA PHE A 102 -10.32 -8.74 7.20
C PHE A 102 -10.68 -8.79 8.70
N GLU A 103 -11.47 -9.79 9.09
CA GLU A 103 -11.83 -10.06 10.49
C GLU A 103 -12.35 -8.80 11.23
N GLU A 104 -11.75 -8.45 12.38
CA GLU A 104 -12.16 -7.34 13.25
C GLU A 104 -11.44 -6.01 12.95
N THR A 105 -10.51 -5.99 11.98
CA THR A 105 -9.77 -4.79 11.59
C THR A 105 -10.09 -4.37 10.16
N ILE A 106 -9.84 -3.11 9.82
CA ILE A 106 -10.02 -2.63 8.45
C ILE A 106 -8.67 -2.25 7.87
N PRO A 107 -7.96 -3.22 7.27
CA PRO A 107 -6.85 -2.88 6.41
C PRO A 107 -7.38 -2.17 5.17
N PHE A 108 -6.65 -1.16 4.71
CA PHE A 108 -6.96 -0.45 3.47
C PHE A 108 -5.68 -0.21 2.68
N LEU A 109 -5.83 -0.19 1.36
CA LEU A 109 -4.76 0.14 0.43
C LEU A 109 -4.54 1.66 0.45
N PRO A 110 -3.36 2.14 0.80
CA PRO A 110 -3.09 3.57 0.83
C PRO A 110 -3.13 4.20 -0.56
N VAL A 111 -3.55 5.47 -0.61
CA VAL A 111 -3.68 6.25 -1.84
C VAL A 111 -2.37 6.32 -2.63
N GLU A 112 -1.23 6.33 -1.95
CA GLU A 112 0.09 6.35 -2.57
C GLU A 112 0.28 5.15 -3.51
N ILE A 113 -0.14 3.95 -3.08
CA ILE A 113 -0.06 2.74 -3.90
C ILE A 113 -1.19 2.72 -4.92
N ALA A 114 -2.42 3.02 -4.52
CA ALA A 114 -3.59 3.00 -5.40
C ALA A 114 -3.40 3.92 -6.63
N ALA A 115 -2.85 5.12 -6.44
CA ALA A 115 -2.56 6.07 -7.52
C ALA A 115 -1.59 5.47 -8.56
N ARG A 116 -0.55 4.77 -8.10
CA ARG A 116 0.46 4.14 -8.96
C ARG A 116 -0.09 2.91 -9.67
N CYS A 117 -0.95 2.11 -9.03
CA CYS A 117 -1.70 1.05 -9.69
C CYS A 117 -2.48 1.58 -10.90
N ILE A 118 -3.20 2.69 -10.74
CA ILE A 118 -3.97 3.32 -11.82
C ILE A 118 -3.04 3.86 -12.92
N LYS A 119 -1.92 4.49 -12.54
CA LYS A 119 -0.93 5.01 -13.49
C LYS A 119 -0.34 3.92 -14.38
N TYR A 120 0.05 2.78 -13.79
CA TYR A 120 0.60 1.64 -14.53
C TYR A 120 -0.46 0.96 -15.41
N TYR A 121 -1.70 0.86 -14.91
CA TYR A 121 -2.82 0.37 -15.70
C TYR A 121 -3.02 1.19 -16.97
N ASN A 122 -3.04 2.52 -16.87
CA ASN A 122 -3.21 3.40 -18.03
C ASN A 122 -2.07 3.29 -19.05
N LYS A 123 -0.90 2.77 -18.63
CA LYS A 123 0.25 2.50 -19.50
C LYS A 123 0.28 1.04 -20.01
N GLU A 124 -0.72 0.22 -19.67
CA GLU A 124 -0.78 -1.22 -19.95
C GLU A 124 0.47 -1.98 -19.45
N LYS A 125 1.09 -1.49 -18.37
CA LYS A 125 2.30 -2.09 -17.78
C LYS A 125 1.93 -3.00 -16.59
N LYS A 126 2.63 -4.12 -16.44
CA LYS A 126 2.59 -4.93 -15.21
C LYS A 126 3.26 -4.12 -14.08
N LEU A 127 2.68 -4.16 -12.88
CA LEU A 127 3.33 -3.57 -11.71
C LEU A 127 4.53 -4.43 -11.31
N PRO A 128 5.69 -3.84 -11.01
CA PRO A 128 6.82 -4.58 -10.49
C PRO A 128 6.48 -5.11 -9.09
N TRP A 129 7.01 -6.27 -8.75
CA TRP A 129 6.82 -6.85 -7.44
C TRP A 129 8.09 -6.69 -6.61
N LEU A 130 8.01 -5.88 -5.54
CA LEU A 130 9.11 -5.79 -4.59
C LEU A 130 9.10 -7.03 -3.72
N ARG A 131 10.05 -7.94 -3.97
CA ARG A 131 10.18 -9.22 -3.27
C ARG A 131 10.78 -9.08 -1.85
N ILE A 132 10.85 -7.87 -1.33
CA ILE A 132 11.30 -7.55 0.03
C ILE A 132 10.06 -7.12 0.82
N ARG A 133 9.81 -7.78 1.96
CA ARG A 133 8.75 -7.42 2.89
C ARG A 133 9.34 -6.98 4.21
N GLY A 134 8.80 -5.90 4.75
CA GLY A 134 9.23 -5.37 6.03
C GLY A 134 8.16 -4.54 6.72
N ARG A 135 8.38 -4.32 8.01
CA ARG A 135 7.53 -3.48 8.87
C ARG A 135 8.22 -2.18 9.20
N ALA A 136 7.43 -1.11 9.30
CA ALA A 136 7.96 0.18 9.66
C ALA A 136 8.46 0.16 11.11
N LEU A 137 9.62 0.77 11.38
CA LEU A 137 10.20 0.77 12.73
C LEU A 137 9.23 1.32 13.78
N HIS A 138 8.41 2.31 13.41
CA HIS A 138 7.45 2.92 14.32
C HIS A 138 6.19 2.07 14.61
N THR A 139 6.05 0.91 13.95
CA THR A 139 4.97 -0.07 14.18
C THR A 139 5.49 -1.37 14.82
N LEU A 140 6.77 -1.43 15.19
CA LEU A 140 7.36 -2.59 15.84
C LEU A 140 7.03 -2.63 17.34
N ASP A 141 7.01 -3.86 17.86
CA ASP A 141 6.88 -4.11 19.29
C ASP A 141 8.07 -3.56 20.09
N LEU A 142 7.84 -3.25 21.37
CA LEU A 142 8.82 -2.58 22.22
C LEU A 142 10.10 -3.39 22.43
N ASP A 143 10.00 -4.71 22.49
CA ASP A 143 11.14 -5.62 22.65
C ASP A 143 12.04 -5.66 21.41
N VAL A 144 11.43 -5.63 20.22
CA VAL A 144 12.15 -5.49 18.95
C VAL A 144 12.84 -4.12 18.89
N LEU A 145 12.14 -3.05 19.27
CA LEU A 145 12.71 -1.70 19.32
C LEU A 145 13.86 -1.58 20.30
N GLU A 146 13.78 -2.21 21.48
CA GLU A 146 14.85 -2.25 22.47
C GLU A 146 16.10 -2.95 21.90
N THR A 147 15.90 -4.05 21.18
CA THR A 147 16.99 -4.77 20.49
C THR A 147 17.69 -3.89 19.46
N ILE A 148 16.91 -3.09 18.71
CA ILE A 148 17.46 -2.13 17.74
C ILE A 148 18.20 -1.00 18.46
N CYS A 149 17.65 -0.44 19.53
CA CYS A 149 18.29 0.61 20.33
C CYS A 149 19.61 0.15 20.96
N CYS A 150 19.75 -1.13 21.29
CA CYS A 150 21.01 -1.71 21.76
C CYS A 150 22.12 -1.71 20.69
N LYS A 151 21.74 -1.79 19.40
CA LYS A 151 22.68 -1.81 18.26
C LYS A 151 22.98 -0.41 17.73
N PHE A 152 22.01 0.50 17.83
CA PHE A 152 22.11 1.86 17.28
C PHE A 152 21.90 2.90 18.37
N ALA A 153 22.94 3.71 18.64
CA ALA A 153 22.85 4.83 19.60
C ALA A 153 21.77 5.85 19.22
N ARG A 154 21.45 5.95 17.92
CA ARG A 154 20.31 6.68 17.38
C ARG A 154 19.69 5.82 16.28
N PRO A 155 18.59 5.09 16.56
CA PRO A 155 17.95 4.25 15.55
C PRO A 155 17.47 5.14 14.39
N PRO A 156 17.69 4.72 13.13
CA PRO A 156 17.20 5.46 11.98
C PRO A 156 15.67 5.34 11.88
N SER A 157 15.03 6.10 10.98
CA SER A 157 13.74 5.69 10.43
C SER A 157 13.94 4.57 9.41
N GLY A 158 12.90 3.81 9.09
CA GLY A 158 13.00 2.80 8.05
C GLY A 158 12.06 1.63 8.21
N LEU A 159 12.36 0.61 7.42
CA LEU A 159 11.67 -0.68 7.38
C LEU A 159 12.62 -1.77 7.85
N LEU A 160 12.21 -2.52 8.87
CA LEU A 160 12.88 -3.76 9.26
C LEU A 160 12.49 -4.84 8.25
N VAL A 161 13.47 -5.45 7.59
CA VAL A 161 13.26 -6.53 6.62
C VAL A 161 12.87 -7.81 7.36
N ASP A 162 11.62 -8.24 7.21
CA ASP A 162 11.12 -9.47 7.83
C ASP A 162 11.27 -10.68 6.90
N LYS A 163 11.16 -10.47 5.58
CA LYS A 163 11.18 -11.56 4.59
C LYS A 163 11.68 -11.10 3.23
N ILE A 164 12.43 -11.97 2.57
CA ILE A 164 12.77 -11.89 1.15
C ILE A 164 12.06 -13.07 0.47
N CYS A 165 11.22 -12.79 -0.53
CA CYS A 165 10.34 -13.79 -1.16
C CYS A 165 11.06 -14.70 -2.20
N ASP A 166 12.38 -14.61 -2.31
CA ASP A 166 13.22 -15.43 -3.20
C ASP A 166 14.20 -16.30 -2.43
N THR A 167 14.68 -17.35 -3.10
CA THR A 167 15.61 -18.33 -2.53
C THR A 167 17.10 -17.92 -2.59
N SER A 168 17.48 -16.92 -3.40
CA SER A 168 18.86 -16.42 -3.47
C SER A 168 18.98 -14.94 -3.06
N THR A 169 19.79 -14.68 -2.02
CA THR A 169 20.09 -13.34 -1.50
C THR A 169 20.99 -12.52 -2.45
N GLU A 170 21.72 -13.18 -3.35
CA GLU A 170 22.60 -12.55 -4.34
C GLU A 170 21.88 -11.54 -5.26
N ASN A 171 20.57 -11.69 -5.43
CA ASN A 171 19.76 -10.83 -6.30
C ASN A 171 19.38 -9.46 -5.68
N TYR A 172 19.65 -9.25 -4.39
CA TYR A 172 19.17 -8.06 -3.65
C TYR A 172 20.30 -7.17 -3.15
N GLY A 173 21.48 -7.23 -3.80
CA GLY A 173 22.61 -6.36 -3.45
C GLY A 173 23.15 -6.59 -2.04
N GLY A 174 22.93 -7.77 -1.46
CA GLY A 174 23.34 -8.13 -0.11
C GLY A 174 22.36 -7.75 1.00
N ILE A 175 21.13 -7.32 0.67
CA ILE A 175 20.07 -7.12 1.67
C ILE A 175 19.66 -8.48 2.25
N GLU A 176 19.59 -8.57 3.58
CA GLU A 176 19.23 -9.76 4.34
C GLU A 176 18.04 -9.51 5.29
N VAL A 177 17.42 -10.60 5.76
CA VAL A 177 16.41 -10.52 6.82
C VAL A 177 17.04 -9.99 8.10
N GLY A 178 16.40 -8.98 8.72
CA GLY A 178 16.91 -8.27 9.89
C GLY A 178 17.60 -6.95 9.56
N ASP A 179 17.85 -6.65 8.28
CA ASP A 179 18.35 -5.34 7.86
C ASP A 179 17.30 -4.24 8.03
N ILE A 180 17.77 -2.99 8.09
CA ILE A 180 16.91 -1.81 8.13
C ILE A 180 17.11 -0.99 6.86
N ILE A 181 16.07 -0.91 6.03
CA ILE A 181 16.03 -0.03 4.86
C ILE A 181 15.62 1.37 5.34
N SER A 182 16.58 2.27 5.44
CA SER A 182 16.38 3.63 5.97
C SER A 182 16.28 4.71 4.90
N GLU A 183 16.77 4.43 3.69
CA GLU A 183 16.76 5.37 2.57
C GLU A 183 16.63 4.66 1.21
N LEU A 184 16.10 5.38 0.22
CA LEU A 184 16.11 5.01 -1.19
C LEU A 184 16.56 6.22 -2.01
N ASP A 185 17.70 6.11 -2.70
CA ASP A 185 18.34 7.21 -3.45
C ASP A 185 18.52 8.51 -2.61
N GLY A 186 18.91 8.36 -1.34
CA GLY A 186 19.12 9.46 -0.40
C GLY A 186 17.83 10.07 0.18
N ALA A 187 16.64 9.56 -0.20
CA ALA A 187 15.38 9.93 0.41
C ALA A 187 15.07 9.00 1.59
N ALA A 188 14.77 9.57 2.76
CA ALA A 188 14.45 8.81 3.96
C ALA A 188 13.13 8.02 3.83
N VAL A 189 13.16 6.79 4.33
CA VAL A 189 12.02 5.86 4.38
C VAL A 189 11.44 5.84 5.79
N TYR A 190 10.11 5.91 5.88
CA TYR A 190 9.37 5.93 7.14
C TYR A 190 8.28 4.86 7.24
N SER A 191 7.68 4.46 6.12
CA SER A 191 6.59 3.49 6.08
C SER A 191 6.64 2.59 4.84
N GLY A 192 6.04 1.41 4.94
CA GLY A 192 5.89 0.47 3.82
C GLY A 192 5.20 1.10 2.61
N PRO A 193 4.04 1.77 2.76
CA PRO A 193 3.36 2.45 1.65
C PRO A 193 4.25 3.47 0.94
N GLN A 194 4.98 4.29 1.71
CA GLN A 194 5.88 5.30 1.17
C GLN A 194 7.03 4.66 0.39
N PHE A 195 7.65 3.61 0.94
CA PHE A 195 8.75 2.91 0.28
C PHE A 195 8.32 2.27 -1.04
N THR A 196 7.18 1.58 -1.04
CA THR A 196 6.60 0.99 -2.24
C THR A 196 6.27 2.07 -3.28
N ALA A 197 5.69 3.19 -2.86
CA ALA A 197 5.43 4.32 -3.74
C ALA A 197 6.71 4.86 -4.40
N MET A 198 7.77 5.08 -3.63
CA MET A 198 9.06 5.52 -4.16
C MET A 198 9.65 4.49 -5.14
N PHE A 199 9.58 3.20 -4.79
CA PHE A 199 10.06 2.12 -5.66
C PHE A 199 9.33 2.10 -7.01
N LEU A 200 8.00 2.21 -6.99
CA LEU A 200 7.17 2.25 -8.19
C LEU A 200 7.48 3.47 -9.07
N ASP A 201 7.74 4.63 -8.47
CA ASP A 201 8.14 5.83 -9.23
C ASP A 201 9.52 5.66 -9.88
N LYS A 202 10.48 5.05 -9.16
CA LYS A 202 11.81 4.77 -9.69
C LYS A 202 11.78 3.75 -10.82
N TYR A 203 11.01 2.68 -10.66
CA TYR A 203 10.83 1.67 -11.70
C TYR A 203 10.24 2.28 -12.98
N GLU A 204 9.31 3.22 -12.85
CA GLU A 204 8.72 3.90 -13.99
C GLU A 204 9.76 4.69 -14.78
N VAL A 205 10.59 5.48 -14.08
CA VAL A 205 11.68 6.24 -14.71
C VAL A 205 12.66 5.29 -15.40
N ALA A 206 13.04 4.20 -14.73
CA ALA A 206 13.95 3.21 -15.31
C ALA A 206 13.37 2.59 -16.60
N MET A 207 12.10 2.19 -16.60
CA MET A 207 11.45 1.59 -17.78
C MET A 207 11.29 2.55 -18.96
N ASP A 208 11.14 3.85 -18.70
CA ASP A 208 11.07 4.86 -19.75
C ASP A 208 12.47 5.29 -20.25
N THR A 209 13.55 4.72 -19.67
CA THR A 209 14.94 4.98 -20.08
C THR A 209 15.43 3.92 -21.10
N PRO A 210 15.87 4.30 -22.31
CA PRO A 210 16.17 3.35 -23.40
C PRO A 210 17.30 2.33 -23.15
N ASN A 211 18.08 2.49 -22.07
CA ASN A 211 19.22 1.62 -21.73
C ASN A 211 19.07 0.93 -20.36
N ALA A 212 17.86 0.85 -19.80
CA ALA A 212 17.67 0.11 -18.56
C ALA A 212 17.90 -1.39 -18.78
N VAL A 213 18.85 -1.96 -18.03
CA VAL A 213 19.04 -3.40 -17.95
C VAL A 213 17.83 -3.96 -17.21
N VAL A 214 16.90 -4.55 -17.96
CA VAL A 214 15.76 -5.26 -17.39
C VAL A 214 16.30 -6.58 -16.83
N LEU A 215 16.36 -6.69 -15.50
CA LEU A 215 16.48 -7.99 -14.85
C LEU A 215 15.16 -8.72 -15.14
N GLN A 216 15.22 -9.79 -15.94
CA GLN A 216 14.06 -10.66 -16.14
C GLN A 216 13.70 -11.27 -14.79
N MET A 217 12.53 -10.90 -14.27
CA MET A 217 11.89 -11.62 -13.17
C MET A 217 11.05 -12.73 -13.80
N ASP A 218 11.42 -13.98 -13.55
CA ASP A 218 10.71 -15.15 -14.07
C ASP A 218 9.23 -15.12 -13.68
N GLU A 219 8.37 -15.31 -14.68
CA GLU A 219 6.93 -15.48 -14.53
C GLU A 219 6.67 -16.82 -13.83
N VAL A 220 6.08 -16.79 -12.63
CA VAL A 220 5.49 -18.00 -12.04
C VAL A 220 4.01 -18.00 -12.41
N GLU A 221 3.62 -18.95 -13.26
CA GLU A 221 2.22 -19.34 -13.42
C GLU A 221 1.73 -19.89 -12.08
N GLU A 222 0.76 -19.23 -11.43
CA GLU A 222 0.06 -19.82 -10.30
C GLU A 222 -1.38 -20.17 -10.63
N VAL A 223 -1.69 -21.41 -10.24
CA VAL A 223 -2.87 -22.21 -10.51
C VAL A 223 -4.01 -21.80 -9.58
N TRP A 224 -5.21 -21.69 -10.15
CA TRP A 224 -6.45 -21.30 -9.47
C TRP A 224 -6.88 -22.29 -8.38
N PHE A 225 -7.28 -21.78 -7.22
CA PHE A 225 -8.32 -22.42 -6.40
C PHE A 225 -9.56 -21.50 -6.39
N ARG A 226 -10.70 -22.11 -6.72
CA ARG A 226 -12.04 -21.50 -6.80
C ARG A 226 -12.62 -21.26 -5.43
#